data_AF-A0A2P7TL57-F1
#
_entry.id   AF-A0A2P7TL57-F1
#
_cell.length_a   1.000
_cell.length_b   1.000
_cell.length_c   1.000
_cell.angle_alpha   90.00
_cell.angle_beta   90.00
_cell.angle_gamma   90.00
#
_symmetry.space_group_name_H-M   'P 1'
#
loop_
_entity.id
_entity.type
_entity.pdbx_description
1 polymer ?
#
loop_
_entity_poly.entity_id
_entity_poly.type
_entity_poly.pdbx_seq_one_letter_code
_entity_poly.pdbx_strand_id
1 'polypeptide(L)'
;MPNLPPQPTLAHLQQYIKELCTEQGWDKNNHLEIFLLFSEEVGELAKAIRKHTRLYDEPGKTKPDNFHLEEEFADVLNYLLDLANYFNIDMETAFRKKNAINQGRKWQ
;
A
#
# COMPACT_ATOMS: atom_id res chain seq x y z
N MET A 1 2.77 13.12 -14.82
CA MET A 1 3.19 11.86 -14.20
C MET A 1 4.62 12.05 -13.75
N PRO A 2 4.88 11.91 -12.45
CA PRO A 2 6.20 12.11 -11.87
C PRO A 2 7.23 11.14 -12.47
N ASN A 3 8.50 11.51 -12.42
CA ASN A 3 9.59 10.65 -12.91
C ASN A 3 10.06 9.71 -11.80
N LEU A 4 10.03 8.40 -12.05
CA LEU A 4 10.57 7.40 -11.13
C LEU A 4 11.93 6.89 -11.64
N PRO A 5 13.01 6.94 -10.83
CA PRO A 5 14.32 6.47 -11.28
C PRO A 5 14.31 4.94 -11.48
N PRO A 6 15.24 4.38 -12.30
CA PRO A 6 15.27 2.95 -12.61
C PRO A 6 15.43 2.00 -11.42
N GLN A 7 15.99 2.48 -10.31
CA GLN A 7 16.11 1.75 -9.04
C GLN A 7 15.58 2.63 -7.91
N PRO A 8 14.25 2.68 -7.73
CA PRO A 8 13.67 3.56 -6.73
C PRO A 8 13.97 3.04 -5.33
N THR A 9 14.15 3.98 -4.40
CA THR A 9 14.18 3.71 -2.96
C THR A 9 12.77 3.92 -2.42
N LEU A 10 12.52 3.57 -1.16
CA LEU A 10 11.23 3.87 -0.53
C LEU A 10 10.96 5.39 -0.52
N ALA A 11 11.98 6.21 -0.28
CA ALA A 11 11.87 7.66 -0.38
C ALA A 11 11.48 8.12 -1.80
N HIS A 12 12.03 7.51 -2.85
CA HIS A 12 11.64 7.83 -4.24
C HIS A 12 10.17 7.47 -4.52
N LEU A 13 9.69 6.32 -4.04
CA LEU A 13 8.28 5.92 -4.17
C LEU A 13 7.36 6.87 -3.40
N GLN A 14 7.73 7.20 -2.16
CA GLN A 14 6.96 8.11 -1.32
C GLN A 14 6.86 9.51 -1.95
N GLN A 15 7.96 10.02 -2.51
CA GLN A 15 7.99 11.29 -3.23
C GLN A 15 7.19 11.24 -4.54
N TYR A 16 7.29 10.14 -5.29
CA TYR A 16 6.49 9.92 -6.50
C TYR A 16 4.99 10.03 -6.19
N ILE A 17 4.50 9.37 -5.13
CA ILE A 17 3.09 9.47 -4.72
C ILE A 17 2.72 10.89 -4.34
N LYS A 18 3.56 11.59 -3.58
CA LYS A 18 3.32 13.00 -3.21
C LYS A 18 3.14 13.90 -4.43
N GLU A 19 4.03 13.76 -5.42
CA GLU A 19 3.97 14.54 -6.67
C GLU A 19 2.74 14.17 -7.49
N LEU A 20 2.40 12.88 -7.56
CA LEU A 20 1.21 12.41 -8.26
C LEU A 20 -0.07 12.99 -7.63
N CYS A 21 -0.22 12.92 -6.30
CA CYS A 21 -1.37 13.48 -5.59
C CYS A 21 -1.49 15.00 -5.82
N THR A 22 -0.36 15.70 -5.86
CA THR A 22 -0.32 17.14 -6.17
C THR A 22 -0.76 17.43 -7.61
N GLU A 23 -0.26 16.67 -8.60
CA GLU A 23 -0.66 16.81 -10.02
C GLU A 23 -2.15 16.56 -10.23
N GLN A 24 -2.73 15.59 -9.51
CA GLN A 24 -4.15 15.24 -9.60
C GLN A 24 -5.05 16.10 -8.71
N GLY A 25 -4.48 16.97 -7.87
CA GLY A 25 -5.22 17.83 -6.93
C GLY A 25 -5.84 17.07 -5.74
N TRP A 26 -5.35 15.85 -5.46
CA TRP A 26 -5.74 15.02 -4.32
C TRP A 26 -5.04 15.41 -3.03
N ASP A 27 -4.03 16.27 -3.10
CA ASP A 27 -3.36 16.90 -1.95
C ASP A 27 -4.31 17.71 -1.04
N LYS A 28 -5.53 17.96 -1.52
CA LYS A 28 -6.61 18.61 -0.77
C LYS A 28 -7.43 17.66 0.10
N ASN A 29 -7.30 16.35 -0.12
CA ASN A 29 -7.99 15.35 0.69
C ASN A 29 -7.50 15.42 2.13
N ASN A 30 -8.40 15.26 3.09
CA ASN A 30 -8.03 15.18 4.49
C ASN A 30 -7.66 13.74 4.90
N HIS A 31 -7.03 13.57 6.06
CA HIS A 31 -6.60 12.26 6.56
C HIS A 31 -7.72 11.21 6.64
N LEU A 32 -8.97 11.60 6.90
CA LEU A 32 -10.09 10.66 6.97
C LEU A 32 -10.46 10.13 5.59
N GLU A 33 -10.42 10.98 4.56
CA GLU A 33 -10.68 10.59 3.17
C GLU A 33 -9.57 9.66 2.66
N ILE A 34 -8.31 10.00 2.92
CA ILE A 34 -7.17 9.16 2.56
C ILE A 34 -7.25 7.80 3.29
N PHE A 35 -7.59 7.80 4.58
CA PHE A 35 -7.72 6.56 5.36
C PHE A 35 -8.92 5.71 4.92
N LEU A 36 -10.01 6.34 4.49
CA LEU A 36 -11.16 5.64 3.92
C LEU A 36 -10.74 4.87 2.66
N LEU A 37 -10.11 5.55 1.69
CA LEU A 37 -9.64 4.94 0.44
C LEU A 37 -8.59 3.85 0.72
N PHE A 38 -7.64 4.12 1.63
CA PHE A 38 -6.69 3.11 2.11
C PHE A 38 -7.39 1.84 2.62
N SER A 39 -8.46 2.00 3.41
CA SER A 39 -9.22 0.87 3.93
C SER A 39 -10.00 0.12 2.85
N GLU A 40 -10.42 0.79 1.78
CA GLU A 40 -11.07 0.16 0.63
C GLU A 40 -10.07 -0.75 -0.10
N GLU A 41 -8.86 -0.27 -0.38
CA GLU A 41 -7.81 -1.09 -1.04
C GLU A 41 -7.36 -2.28 -0.18
N VAL A 42 -7.32 -2.13 1.14
CA VAL A 42 -7.08 -3.28 2.03
C VAL A 42 -8.19 -4.32 1.90
N GLY A 43 -9.44 -3.89 1.68
CA GLY A 43 -10.57 -4.75 1.42
C GLY A 43 -10.48 -5.48 0.06
N GLU A 44 -10.05 -4.80 -0.99
CA GLU A 44 -9.81 -5.40 -2.30
C GLU A 44 -8.65 -6.39 -2.27
N LEU A 45 -7.54 -6.05 -1.61
CA LEU A 45 -6.44 -6.98 -1.33
C LEU A 45 -6.93 -8.23 -0.58
N ALA A 46 -7.79 -8.08 0.42
CA ALA A 46 -8.35 -9.22 1.15
C ALA A 46 -9.21 -10.11 0.22
N LYS A 47 -10.00 -9.53 -0.68
CA LYS A 47 -10.76 -10.29 -1.70
C LYS A 47 -9.83 -11.00 -2.67
N ALA A 48 -8.76 -10.35 -3.10
CA ALA A 48 -7.76 -10.93 -3.99
C ALA A 48 -7.03 -12.12 -3.35
N ILE A 49 -6.59 -11.98 -2.10
CA ILE A 49 -5.98 -13.07 -1.32
C ILE A 49 -6.95 -14.23 -1.16
N ARG A 50 -8.22 -13.96 -0.80
CA ARG A 50 -9.24 -15.01 -0.64
C ARG A 50 -9.41 -15.83 -1.92
N LYS A 51 -9.47 -15.16 -3.07
CA LYS A 51 -9.60 -15.82 -4.38
C LYS A 51 -8.32 -16.56 -4.77
N HIS A 52 -7.15 -15.97 -4.53
CA HIS A 52 -5.86 -16.59 -4.81
C HIS A 52 -5.66 -17.89 -3.99
N THR A 53 -6.05 -17.88 -2.73
CA THR A 53 -5.95 -19.01 -1.81
C THR A 53 -7.11 -20.01 -1.91
N ARG A 54 -8.13 -19.71 -2.72
CA ARG A 54 -9.38 -20.51 -2.87
C ARG A 54 -10.09 -20.78 -1.54
N LEU A 55 -9.97 -19.84 -0.61
CA LEU A 55 -10.56 -19.97 0.71
C LEU A 55 -12.09 -19.86 0.59
N TYR A 56 -12.79 -20.94 0.96
CA TYR A 56 -14.25 -21.10 0.84
C TYR A 56 -14.80 -21.24 -0.59
N ASP A 57 -13.99 -21.68 -1.56
CA ASP A 57 -14.49 -21.97 -2.90
C ASP A 57 -15.46 -23.16 -2.88
N GLU A 58 -16.59 -23.02 -3.58
CA GLU A 58 -17.51 -24.13 -3.82
C GLU A 58 -16.85 -25.19 -4.73
N PRO A 59 -16.98 -26.49 -4.42
CA PRO A 59 -16.46 -27.55 -5.26
C PRO A 59 -17.00 -27.42 -6.69
N GLY A 60 -16.10 -27.28 -7.67
CA GLY A 60 -16.47 -27.28 -9.10
C GLY A 60 -16.45 -25.91 -9.79
N LYS A 61 -16.15 -24.79 -9.10
CA LYS A 61 -15.87 -23.54 -9.80
C LYS A 61 -14.50 -23.59 -10.49
N THR A 62 -14.50 -23.31 -11.80
CA THR A 62 -13.27 -23.11 -12.59
C THR A 62 -12.49 -21.89 -12.10
N LYS A 63 -11.18 -21.87 -12.41
CA LYS A 63 -10.20 -20.88 -11.97
C LYS A 63 -10.83 -19.47 -11.89
N PRO A 64 -10.70 -18.76 -10.74
CA PRO A 64 -11.09 -17.36 -10.71
C PRO A 64 -10.32 -16.61 -11.80
N ASP A 65 -10.99 -15.64 -12.43
CA ASP A 65 -10.37 -14.66 -13.34
C ASP A 65 -9.05 -14.17 -12.75
N ASN A 66 -8.09 -13.83 -13.61
CA ASN A 66 -6.80 -13.26 -13.23
C ASN A 66 -7.01 -12.14 -12.20
N PHE A 67 -6.89 -12.48 -10.93
CA PHE A 67 -7.01 -11.52 -9.85
C PHE A 67 -5.66 -10.84 -9.73
N HIS A 68 -5.66 -9.52 -9.88
CA HIS A 68 -4.47 -8.70 -9.93
C HIS A 68 -3.89 -8.49 -8.53
N LEU A 69 -3.54 -9.58 -7.85
CA LEU A 69 -2.98 -9.55 -6.48
C LEU A 69 -1.82 -8.57 -6.36
N GLU A 70 -0.97 -8.50 -7.39
CA GLU A 70 0.15 -7.56 -7.48
C GLU A 70 -0.32 -6.09 -7.51
N GLU A 71 -1.41 -5.79 -8.22
CA GLU A 71 -1.99 -4.44 -8.29
C GLU A 71 -2.56 -4.03 -6.92
N GLU A 72 -3.32 -4.92 -6.27
CA GLU A 72 -3.89 -4.64 -4.94
C GLU A 72 -2.81 -4.40 -3.87
N PHE A 73 -1.68 -5.13 -3.95
CA PHE A 73 -0.52 -4.85 -3.08
C PHE A 73 0.07 -3.47 -3.36
N ALA A 74 0.14 -3.06 -4.63
CA ALA A 74 0.62 -1.74 -5.02
C ALA A 74 -0.33 -0.63 -4.55
N ASP A 75 -1.64 -0.82 -4.65
CA ASP A 75 -2.64 0.18 -4.23
C ASP A 75 -2.63 0.38 -2.71
N VAL A 76 -2.55 -0.71 -1.94
CA VAL A 76 -2.35 -0.63 -0.48
C VAL A 76 -1.06 0.12 -0.12
N LEU A 77 0.03 -0.12 -0.86
CA LEU A 77 1.29 0.61 -0.65
C LEU A 77 1.12 2.09 -0.99
N ASN A 78 0.47 2.42 -2.11
CA ASN A 78 0.30 3.80 -2.59
C ASN A 78 -0.44 4.65 -1.56
N TYR A 79 -1.59 4.19 -1.06
CA TYR A 79 -2.34 4.95 -0.05
C TYR A 79 -1.65 4.99 1.31
N LEU A 80 -0.90 3.96 1.69
CA LEU A 80 -0.07 4.02 2.90
C LEU A 80 1.00 5.11 2.80
N LEU A 81 1.64 5.24 1.63
CA LEU A 81 2.62 6.30 1.36
C LEU A 81 1.97 7.68 1.31
N ASP A 82 0.77 7.80 0.73
CA ASP A 82 0.01 9.06 0.73
C ASP A 82 -0.37 9.50 2.14
N LEU A 83 -0.86 8.58 2.97
CA LEU A 83 -1.16 8.84 4.37
C LEU A 83 0.11 9.26 5.15
N ALA A 84 1.24 8.59 4.91
CA ALA A 84 2.51 8.97 5.51
C ALA A 84 2.94 10.38 5.08
N ASN A 85 2.76 10.73 3.81
CA ASN A 85 3.03 12.07 3.29
C ASN A 85 2.14 13.12 3.97
N TYR A 86 0.84 12.87 4.15
CA TYR A 86 -0.08 13.76 4.84
C TYR A 86 0.40 14.09 6.26
N PHE A 87 0.88 13.08 7.00
CA PHE A 87 1.39 13.26 8.36
C PHE A 87 2.87 13.67 8.44
N ASN A 88 3.53 13.95 7.30
CA ASN A 88 4.96 14.26 7.21
C ASN A 88 5.86 13.18 7.86
N ILE A 89 5.52 11.91 7.65
CA ILE A 89 6.26 10.75 8.15
C ILE A 89 7.20 10.25 7.06
N ASP A 90 8.50 10.19 7.35
CA ASP A 90 9.48 9.49 6.53
C ASP A 90 9.39 7.97 6.80
N MET A 91 8.85 7.22 5.84
CA MET A 91 8.56 5.79 6.02
C MET A 91 9.81 4.95 6.18
N GLU A 92 10.90 5.28 5.48
CA GLU A 92 12.14 4.53 5.56
C GLU A 92 12.76 4.64 6.96
N THR A 93 12.82 5.86 7.48
CA THR A 93 13.28 6.16 8.84
C THR A 93 12.36 5.51 9.89
N ALA A 94 11.04 5.60 9.72
CA ALA A 94 10.07 4.96 10.62
C ALA A 94 10.28 3.44 10.67
N PHE A 95 10.41 2.81 9.50
CA PHE A 95 10.68 1.38 9.39
C PHE A 95 12.01 0.99 10.05
N ARG A 96 13.10 1.69 9.74
CA ARG A 96 14.44 1.42 10.32
C ARG A 96 14.44 1.55 11.84
N LYS A 97 13.83 2.60 12.39
CA LYS A 97 13.67 2.80 13.84
C LYS A 97 12.89 1.65 14.49
N LYS A 98 11.76 1.27 13.90
CA LYS A 98 10.95 0.16 14.40
C LYS A 98 11.68 -1.18 14.33
N ASN A 99 12.40 -1.42 13.24
CA ASN A 99 13.16 -2.65 13.04
C ASN A 99 14.29 -2.79 14.06
N ALA A 100 15.03 -1.72 14.38
CA ALA A 100 16.05 -1.73 15.42
C ALA A 100 15.47 -2.11 16.80
N ILE A 101 14.26 -1.63 17.13
CA ILE A 101 13.54 -2.04 18.35
C ILE A 101 13.17 -3.53 18.29
N ASN A 102 12.72 -4.02 17.12
CA ASN A 102 12.30 -5.41 16.95
C ASN A 102 13.47 -6.41 16.99
N GLN A 103 14.68 -6.01 16.59
CA GLN A 103 15.88 -6.84 16.69
C GLN A 103 16.24 -7.19 18.15
N GLY A 104 15.84 -6.35 19.10
CA GLY A 104 15.98 -6.64 20.53
C GLY A 104 14.89 -7.56 21.11
N ARG A 105 13.88 -7.96 20.31
CA ARG A 105 12.75 -8.78 20.78
C ARG A 105 13.02 -10.25 20.58
N LYS A 106 12.67 -11.06 21.59
CA LYS A 106 12.49 -12.50 21.42
C LYS A 106 11.02 -12.75 21.11
N TRP A 107 10.76 -13.31 19.94
CA TRP A 107 9.43 -13.75 19.54
C TRP A 107 9.26 -15.18 20.05
N GLN A 108 8.20 -15.42 20.83
CA GLN A 108 7.80 -16.73 21.33
C GLN A 108 6.54 -17.19 20.60
#